data_AF-A0A522V1V5-F1
#
_entry.id   AF-A0A522V1V5-F1
#
_cell.length_a   1.000
_cell.length_b   1.000
_cell.length_c   1.000
_cell.angle_alpha   90.00
_cell.angle_beta   90.00
_cell.angle_gamma   90.00
#
_symmetry.space_group_name_H-M   'P 1'
#
loop_
_entity.id
_entity.type
_entity.pdbx_description
1 polymer ?
#
loop_
_entity_poly.entity_id
_entity_poly.type
_entity_poly.pdbx_seq_one_letter_code
_entity_poly.pdbx_strand_id
1 'polypeptide(L)'
;MLQLQLQRRPLHLESSGPDRGRIVPVGHHILGCSQFLLPSPSSEGGSRIMKRIYSAIWGGLLALSAGPAMASGAAAGRNDYAITPNEGWDRLWNEVLMDITIIGVVFGVAALYMLFKYKATSPGQIGKLPKLSRAQAWGFALLPAAIFMADDFFLSANGWTLWNVYRRVPENALEVKVLARQWQWEFDYGQGVKTDTLVVPQGQPVVLRMTAEDVIHSYFIPHFRVKEDVMPGRITFLWFMPKDLGTYVSVCTEFCGTGHSNMPADVKVVPPAEFQTWFASNRQATAPAPAAEPAVAEPAAAPAGNAS
;
A
#
# COMPACT_ATOMS: atom_id res chain seq x y z
N MET A 1 -44.21 -5.80 -10.45
CA MET A 1 -45.09 -4.61 -10.45
C MET A 1 -44.99 -3.94 -9.09
N LEU A 2 -44.15 -2.90 -8.98
CA LEU A 2 -44.13 -2.00 -7.83
C LEU A 2 -43.68 -0.63 -8.38
N GLN A 3 -44.64 0.25 -8.66
CA GLN A 3 -44.37 1.60 -9.17
C GLN A 3 -44.07 2.54 -8.00
N LEU A 4 -42.84 3.04 -7.96
CA LEU A 4 -42.44 4.19 -7.15
C LEU A 4 -42.89 5.48 -7.86
N GLN A 5 -43.92 6.14 -7.32
CA GLN A 5 -44.35 7.45 -7.78
C GLN A 5 -43.43 8.55 -7.22
N LEU A 6 -42.60 9.13 -8.09
CA LEU A 6 -41.86 10.36 -7.83
C LEU A 6 -42.79 11.57 -8.01
N GLN A 7 -43.28 12.16 -6.91
CA GLN A 7 -43.94 13.46 -6.95
C GLN A 7 -42.91 14.58 -7.14
N ARG A 8 -42.90 15.21 -8.32
CA ARG A 8 -42.18 16.46 -8.57
C ARG A 8 -43.02 17.63 -8.05
N ARG A 9 -42.52 18.37 -7.06
CA ARG A 9 -43.07 19.69 -6.70
C ARG A 9 -42.33 20.78 -7.50
N PRO A 10 -43.03 21.73 -8.15
CA PRO A 10 -42.39 22.88 -8.77
C PRO A 10 -41.98 23.92 -7.72
N LEU A 11 -40.76 24.42 -7.83
CA LEU A 11 -40.25 25.57 -7.08
C LEU A 11 -40.84 26.85 -7.68
N HIS A 12 -41.65 27.57 -6.90
CA HIS A 12 -42.05 28.94 -7.21
C HIS A 12 -40.87 29.88 -6.93
N LEU A 13 -40.38 30.55 -7.97
CA LEU A 13 -39.44 31.67 -7.87
C LEU A 13 -40.26 32.97 -7.83
N GLU A 14 -40.26 33.63 -6.68
CA GLU A 14 -40.86 34.96 -6.49
C GLU A 14 -39.84 36.02 -6.88
N SER A 15 -40.12 36.77 -7.95
CA SER A 15 -39.29 37.90 -8.40
C SER A 15 -39.85 39.21 -7.84
N SER A 16 -39.18 39.80 -6.85
CA SER A 16 -39.47 41.15 -6.36
C SER A 16 -38.53 42.18 -7.04
N GLY A 17 -39.15 43.17 -7.68
CA GLY A 17 -38.49 44.24 -8.45
C GLY A 17 -37.81 45.32 -7.59
N PRO A 18 -37.12 46.29 -8.22
CA PRO A 18 -36.26 47.24 -7.53
C PRO A 18 -37.03 48.47 -7.06
N ASP A 19 -37.02 48.71 -5.74
CA ASP A 19 -37.59 49.92 -5.14
C ASP A 19 -36.59 51.08 -5.23
N ARG A 20 -37.06 52.21 -5.77
CA ARG A 20 -36.30 53.45 -5.96
C ARG A 20 -36.67 54.43 -4.84
N GLY A 21 -35.65 54.93 -4.16
CA GLY A 21 -35.74 56.14 -3.31
C GLY A 21 -34.68 56.07 -2.21
N ARG A 22 -33.95 57.12 -1.83
CA ARG A 22 -34.08 58.56 -2.04
C ARG A 22 -32.72 59.14 -1.62
N ILE A 23 -32.12 60.00 -2.45
CA ILE A 23 -30.88 60.71 -2.14
C ILE A 23 -31.22 61.89 -1.24
N VAL A 24 -30.55 62.02 -0.09
CA VAL A 24 -30.55 63.22 0.76
C VAL A 24 -29.10 63.61 1.03
N PRO A 25 -28.63 64.79 0.61
CA PRO A 25 -27.30 65.28 0.95
C PRO A 25 -27.34 66.28 2.14
N VAL A 26 -26.14 66.70 2.55
CA VAL A 26 -25.80 67.79 3.51
C VAL A 26 -25.72 67.31 4.98
N GLY A 27 -24.69 67.62 5.78
CA GLY A 27 -23.65 68.65 5.66
C GLY A 27 -22.43 68.40 6.55
N HIS A 28 -21.36 69.13 6.24
CA HIS A 28 -20.13 69.25 7.00
C HIS A 28 -20.37 69.97 8.33
N HIS A 29 -19.88 69.41 9.44
CA HIS A 29 -19.50 70.19 10.61
C HIS A 29 -18.20 69.64 11.22
N ILE A 30 -17.16 70.46 11.12
CA ILE A 30 -15.92 70.39 11.88
C ILE A 30 -16.15 71.14 13.19
N LEU A 31 -15.89 70.49 14.32
CA LEU A 31 -15.58 70.99 15.68
C LEU A 31 -15.23 69.69 16.45
N GLY A 32 -14.09 69.47 17.10
CA GLY A 32 -13.28 70.34 17.92
C GLY A 32 -13.19 69.73 19.32
N CYS A 33 -12.12 68.98 19.59
CA CYS A 33 -11.48 68.70 20.88
C CYS A 33 -12.33 68.18 22.08
N SER A 34 -12.12 66.92 22.48
CA SER A 34 -11.81 66.60 23.89
C SER A 34 -11.27 65.18 24.04
N GLN A 35 -10.21 65.06 24.83
CA GLN A 35 -9.49 63.85 25.15
C GLN A 35 -10.42 62.81 25.80
N PHE A 36 -10.47 61.59 25.25
CA PHE A 36 -11.01 60.44 25.96
C PHE A 36 -10.02 59.27 25.83
N LEU A 37 -9.59 58.78 26.99
CA LEU A 37 -8.52 57.81 27.20
C LEU A 37 -8.68 56.54 26.35
N LEU A 38 -7.62 56.15 25.65
CA LEU A 38 -7.46 54.79 25.14
C LEU A 38 -7.03 53.87 26.29
N PRO A 39 -7.76 52.80 26.62
CA PRO A 39 -7.21 51.74 27.46
C PRO A 39 -6.17 50.94 26.66
N SER A 40 -5.03 50.66 27.29
CA SER A 40 -3.93 49.89 26.70
C SER A 40 -4.28 48.40 26.54
N PRO A 41 -3.69 47.68 25.58
CA PRO A 41 -3.99 46.27 25.37
C PRO A 41 -3.21 45.40 26.37
N SER A 42 -3.85 45.00 27.46
CA SER A 42 -3.36 43.94 28.34
C SER A 42 -3.77 42.56 27.81
N SER A 43 -3.03 42.05 26.81
CA SER A 43 -3.04 40.61 26.50
C SER A 43 -1.67 40.11 26.04
N GLU A 44 -0.60 40.52 26.72
CA GLU A 44 0.74 40.01 26.42
C GLU A 44 0.97 38.55 26.87
N GLY A 45 0.13 38.00 27.75
CA GLY A 45 0.30 36.65 28.27
C GLY A 45 -0.08 35.55 27.26
N GLY A 46 -1.19 35.74 26.52
CA GLY A 46 -1.69 34.77 25.56
C GLY A 46 -0.83 34.66 24.30
N SER A 47 -0.24 35.77 23.84
CA SER A 47 0.61 35.79 22.65
C SER A 47 1.96 35.12 22.87
N ARG A 48 2.51 35.20 24.09
CA ARG A 48 3.78 34.55 24.46
C ARG A 48 3.65 33.03 24.55
N ILE A 49 2.55 32.52 25.12
CA ILE A 49 2.29 31.07 25.17
C ILE A 49 2.05 30.52 23.77
N MET A 50 1.25 31.22 22.95
CA MET A 50 0.98 30.79 21.58
C MET A 50 2.25 30.82 20.71
N LYS A 51 3.11 31.83 20.87
CA LYS A 51 4.41 31.90 20.19
C LYS A 51 5.35 30.76 20.62
N ARG A 52 5.35 30.39 21.90
CA ARG A 52 6.16 29.27 22.43
C ARG A 52 5.66 27.92 21.93
N ILE A 53 4.34 27.74 21.84
CA ILE A 53 3.73 26.54 21.26
C ILE A 53 3.99 26.48 19.76
N TYR A 54 3.84 27.59 19.02
CA TYR A 54 4.19 27.65 17.60
C TYR A 54 5.68 27.37 17.38
N SER A 55 6.58 27.97 18.16
CA SER A 55 8.02 27.72 18.03
C SER A 55 8.41 26.30 18.45
N ALA A 56 7.68 25.67 19.38
CA ALA A 56 7.92 24.30 19.80
C ALA A 56 7.37 23.28 18.79
N ILE A 57 6.19 23.54 18.21
CA ILE A 57 5.61 22.71 17.15
C ILE A 57 6.46 22.82 15.89
N TRP A 58 6.81 24.04 15.46
CA TRP A 58 7.64 24.24 14.27
C TRP A 58 9.10 23.86 14.50
N GLY A 59 9.66 24.08 15.69
CA GLY A 59 10.99 23.61 16.06
C GLY A 59 11.06 22.09 16.20
N GLY A 60 9.98 21.46 16.67
CA GLY A 60 9.81 20.00 16.70
C GLY A 60 9.66 19.41 15.32
N LEU A 61 8.83 19.99 14.45
CA LEU A 61 8.68 19.58 13.04
C LEU A 61 9.99 19.75 12.25
N LEU A 62 10.73 20.85 12.46
CA LEU A 62 12.07 21.01 11.87
C LEU A 62 13.06 19.98 12.42
N ALA A 63 13.06 19.72 13.74
CA ALA A 63 13.96 18.76 14.37
C ALA A 63 13.64 17.30 13.98
N LEU A 64 12.37 16.98 13.69
CA LEU A 64 11.98 15.68 13.15
C LEU A 64 12.37 15.53 11.67
N SER A 65 12.31 16.60 10.86
CA SER A 65 12.86 16.58 9.49
C SER A 65 14.41 16.61 9.45
N ALA A 66 15.05 16.99 10.56
CA ALA A 66 16.48 17.21 10.66
C ALA A 66 17.18 16.30 11.66
N GLY A 67 16.67 15.09 11.90
CA GLY A 67 17.39 14.06 12.64
C GLY A 67 18.62 13.60 11.86
N PRO A 68 19.86 13.99 12.22
CA PRO A 68 21.07 13.52 11.53
C PRO A 68 21.34 12.04 11.83
N ALA A 69 20.64 11.47 12.83
CA ALA A 69 20.73 10.07 13.21
C ALA A 69 20.06 9.11 12.22
N MET A 70 19.13 9.58 11.38
CA MET A 70 18.56 8.78 10.29
C MET A 70 19.37 8.94 8.99
N ALA A 71 19.98 10.10 8.79
CA ALA A 71 20.83 10.38 7.62
C ALA A 71 22.15 9.58 7.63
N SER A 72 22.73 9.32 8.81
CA SER A 72 23.91 8.45 8.94
C SER A 72 23.59 6.98 8.62
N GLY A 73 22.36 6.52 8.88
CA GLY A 73 21.87 5.20 8.46
C GLY A 73 21.52 5.09 6.98
N ALA A 74 21.19 6.20 6.32
CA ALA A 74 20.90 6.24 4.88
C ALA A 74 22.18 6.16 4.03
N ALA A 75 23.28 6.76 4.50
CA ALA A 75 24.59 6.66 3.83
C ALA A 75 25.39 5.41 4.24
N ALA A 76 25.19 4.87 5.45
CA ALA A 76 25.85 3.65 5.93
C ALA A 76 25.14 2.35 5.51
N GLY A 77 23.90 2.40 5.02
CA GLY A 77 23.14 1.23 4.55
C GLY A 77 23.46 0.75 3.13
N ARG A 78 24.67 1.04 2.61
CA ARG A 78 25.14 0.42 1.37
C ARG A 78 25.40 -1.06 1.67
N ASN A 79 24.40 -1.92 1.46
CA ASN A 79 24.47 -3.33 1.01
C ASN A 79 23.42 -4.29 1.62
N ASP A 80 22.61 -3.89 2.61
CA ASP A 80 21.71 -4.86 3.28
C ASP A 80 20.41 -5.17 2.52
N TYR A 81 20.04 -4.35 1.53
CA TYR A 81 18.93 -4.66 0.62
C TYR A 81 19.24 -5.83 -0.35
N ALA A 82 20.49 -6.27 -0.44
CA ALA A 82 20.98 -7.08 -1.55
C ALA A 82 20.45 -8.53 -1.60
N ILE A 83 19.79 -9.01 -0.53
CA ILE A 83 19.33 -10.41 -0.50
C ILE A 83 17.80 -10.51 -0.34
N THR A 84 17.15 -9.62 0.42
CA THR A 84 15.72 -9.75 0.71
C THR A 84 14.96 -8.41 0.68
N PRO A 85 14.13 -8.15 -0.34
CA PRO A 85 13.40 -6.88 -0.48
C PRO A 85 12.38 -6.59 0.64
N ASN A 86 11.88 -7.62 1.32
CA ASN A 86 10.84 -7.52 2.35
C ASN A 86 11.21 -6.59 3.52
N GLU A 87 12.43 -6.71 4.06
CA GLU A 87 12.93 -5.83 5.14
C GLU A 87 13.04 -4.37 4.70
N GLY A 88 13.37 -4.15 3.43
CA GLY A 88 13.38 -2.80 2.86
C GLY A 88 11.98 -2.19 2.79
N TRP A 89 10.98 -3.00 2.41
CA TRP A 89 9.59 -2.56 2.40
C TRP A 89 9.09 -2.26 3.82
N ASP A 90 9.46 -3.07 4.81
CA ASP A 90 9.12 -2.82 6.22
C ASP A 90 9.68 -1.50 6.71
N ARG A 91 10.95 -1.20 6.39
CA ARG A 91 11.56 0.06 6.78
C ARG A 91 10.80 1.25 6.20
N LEU A 92 10.57 1.27 4.89
CA LEU A 92 9.83 2.35 4.23
C LEU A 92 8.40 2.47 4.75
N TRP A 93 7.73 1.35 5.01
CA TRP A 93 6.39 1.33 5.58
C TRP A 93 6.37 1.91 7.01
N ASN A 94 7.36 1.57 7.83
CA ASN A 94 7.47 2.11 9.19
C ASN A 94 7.77 3.61 9.21
N GLU A 95 8.59 4.12 8.27
CA GLU A 95 8.78 5.57 8.13
C GLU A 95 7.45 6.25 7.78
N VAL A 96 6.72 5.76 6.77
CA VAL A 96 5.39 6.28 6.41
C VAL A 96 4.43 6.25 7.60
N LEU A 97 4.37 5.13 8.33
CA LEU A 97 3.53 5.00 9.52
C LEU A 97 3.90 6.01 10.61
N MET A 98 5.19 6.25 10.82
CA MET A 98 5.67 7.24 11.79
C MET A 98 5.23 8.65 11.38
N ASP A 99 5.43 9.04 10.12
CA ASP A 99 5.09 10.38 9.62
C ASP A 99 3.59 10.66 9.73
N ILE A 100 2.74 9.75 9.23
CA ILE A 100 1.28 9.93 9.33
C ILE A 100 0.80 9.92 10.79
N THR A 101 1.49 9.19 11.68
CA THR A 101 1.15 9.17 13.12
C THR A 101 1.49 10.51 13.76
N ILE A 102 2.68 11.06 13.51
CA ILE A 102 3.09 12.37 14.03
C ILE A 102 2.15 13.45 13.52
N ILE A 103 1.89 13.47 12.21
CA ILE A 103 0.94 14.42 11.59
C ILE A 103 -0.44 14.27 12.24
N GLY A 104 -0.94 13.04 12.33
CA GLY A 104 -2.23 12.73 12.96
C GLY A 104 -2.32 13.23 14.41
N VAL A 105 -1.27 13.04 15.21
CA VAL A 105 -1.21 13.54 16.60
C VAL A 105 -1.16 15.06 16.64
N VAL A 106 -0.34 15.72 15.81
CA VAL A 106 -0.23 17.18 15.77
C VAL A 106 -1.57 17.82 15.38
N PHE A 107 -2.18 17.35 14.29
CA PHE A 107 -3.48 17.85 13.84
C PHE A 107 -4.61 17.46 14.80
N GLY A 108 -4.56 16.27 15.41
CA GLY A 108 -5.50 15.83 16.42
C GLY A 108 -5.46 16.71 17.67
N VAL A 109 -4.28 16.98 18.21
CA VAL A 109 -4.09 17.87 19.37
C VAL A 109 -4.51 19.30 19.02
N ALA A 110 -4.16 19.80 17.83
CA ALA A 110 -4.60 21.12 17.39
C ALA A 110 -6.13 21.19 17.28
N ALA A 111 -6.77 20.18 16.70
CA ALA A 111 -8.23 20.10 16.60
C ALA A 111 -8.88 20.05 17.99
N LEU A 112 -8.39 19.20 18.90
CA LEU A 112 -8.88 19.14 20.28
C LEU A 112 -8.71 20.47 21.00
N TYR A 113 -7.54 21.10 20.87
CA TYR A 113 -7.30 22.43 21.41
C TYR A 113 -8.32 23.44 20.88
N MET A 114 -8.56 23.46 19.56
CA MET A 114 -9.51 24.37 18.95
C MET A 114 -10.94 24.12 19.46
N LEU A 115 -11.35 22.85 19.57
CA LEU A 115 -12.65 22.45 20.09
C LEU A 115 -12.85 22.89 21.55
N PHE A 116 -11.88 22.66 22.43
CA PHE A 116 -12.02 23.01 23.84
C PHE A 116 -11.88 24.50 24.11
N LYS A 117 -10.96 25.17 23.40
CA LYS A 117 -10.65 26.59 23.62
C LYS A 117 -11.68 27.52 23.00
N TYR A 118 -12.19 27.19 21.82
CA TYR A 118 -13.08 28.06 21.03
C TYR A 118 -14.52 27.55 20.93
N LYS A 119 -14.95 26.60 21.79
CA LYS A 119 -16.36 26.24 21.91
C LYS A 119 -17.21 27.46 22.28
N ALA A 120 -18.41 27.55 21.70
CA ALA A 120 -19.39 28.55 22.09
C ALA A 120 -19.85 28.28 23.54
N THR A 121 -19.89 29.32 24.37
CA THR A 121 -20.37 29.25 25.75
C THR A 121 -21.75 29.86 25.92
N SER A 122 -22.28 30.53 24.89
CA SER A 122 -23.62 31.13 24.88
C SER A 122 -24.30 30.94 23.52
N PRO A 123 -25.64 30.85 23.48
CA PRO A 123 -26.40 30.78 22.23
C PRO A 123 -26.14 31.99 21.33
N GLY A 124 -25.85 31.75 20.05
CA GLY A 124 -25.61 32.80 19.06
C GLY A 124 -24.22 33.45 19.12
N GLN A 125 -23.29 32.95 19.93
CA GLN A 125 -21.91 33.46 19.96
C GLN A 125 -21.19 33.20 18.63
N ILE A 126 -20.71 34.27 17.98
CA ILE A 126 -19.93 34.21 16.75
C ILE A 126 -18.48 34.63 17.04
N GLY A 127 -17.52 33.78 16.68
CA GLY A 127 -16.09 34.09 16.82
C GLY A 127 -15.61 35.13 15.81
N LYS A 128 -14.56 35.89 16.18
CA LYS A 128 -13.83 36.78 15.26
C LYS A 128 -12.45 36.19 14.99
N LEU A 129 -12.13 35.96 13.72
CA LEU A 129 -10.82 35.49 13.29
C LEU A 129 -9.98 36.66 12.74
N PRO A 130 -8.71 36.80 13.13
CA PRO A 130 -7.81 37.76 12.51
C PRO A 130 -7.57 37.37 11.03
N LYS A 131 -7.50 38.37 10.15
CA LYS A 131 -7.09 38.14 8.76
C LYS A 131 -5.60 37.85 8.72
N LEU A 132 -5.21 36.78 8.03
CA LEU A 132 -3.80 36.49 7.77
C LEU A 132 -3.20 37.56 6.86
N SER A 133 -1.96 37.97 7.14
CA SER A 133 -1.17 38.76 6.20
C SER A 133 -0.81 37.91 4.98
N ARG A 134 -0.43 38.55 3.86
CA ARG A 134 0.03 37.83 2.66
C ARG A 134 1.20 36.89 2.97
N ALA A 135 2.15 37.35 3.77
CA ALA A 135 3.29 36.53 4.19
C ALA A 135 2.87 35.31 5.03
N GLN A 136 1.90 35.47 5.94
CA GLN A 136 1.37 34.37 6.73
C GLN A 136 0.60 33.36 5.87
N ALA A 137 -0.17 33.83 4.90
CA ALA A 137 -0.88 32.95 3.96
C ALA A 137 0.10 32.12 3.10
N TRP A 138 1.14 32.77 2.55
CA TRP A 138 2.19 32.07 1.81
C TRP A 138 2.97 31.08 2.69
N GLY A 139 3.36 31.50 3.90
CA GLY A 139 4.06 30.63 4.84
C GLY A 139 3.23 29.39 5.21
N PHE A 140 1.93 29.56 5.47
CA PHE A 140 1.02 28.46 5.77
C PHE A 140 0.90 27.45 4.61
N ALA A 141 0.98 27.90 3.36
CA ALA A 141 0.90 27.03 2.20
C ALA A 141 2.25 26.39 1.84
N LEU A 142 3.30 27.20 1.71
CA LEU A 142 4.58 26.75 1.16
C LEU A 142 5.43 25.96 2.14
N LEU A 143 5.37 26.27 3.43
CA LEU A 143 6.23 25.61 4.41
C LEU A 143 5.84 24.14 4.62
N PRO A 144 4.56 23.78 4.85
CA PRO A 144 4.17 22.37 4.88
C PRO A 144 4.41 21.68 3.54
N ALA A 145 4.09 22.34 2.42
CA ALA A 145 4.32 21.78 1.10
C ALA A 145 5.80 21.43 0.86
N ALA A 146 6.73 22.32 1.25
CA ALA A 146 8.15 22.06 1.10
C ALA A 146 8.64 20.91 2.00
N ILE A 147 8.14 20.81 3.24
CA ILE A 147 8.49 19.74 4.18
C ILE A 147 7.98 18.39 3.65
N PHE A 148 6.70 18.29 3.30
CA PHE A 148 6.13 17.05 2.77
C PHE A 148 6.74 16.66 1.44
N MET A 149 7.01 17.62 0.55
CA MET A 149 7.66 17.33 -0.72
C MET A 149 9.09 16.82 -0.54
N ALA A 150 9.85 17.37 0.42
CA ALA A 150 11.19 16.88 0.72
C ALA A 150 11.17 15.44 1.24
N ASP A 151 10.22 15.13 2.12
CA ASP A 151 10.00 13.79 2.66
C ASP A 151 9.53 12.79 1.59
N ASP A 152 8.51 13.16 0.80
CA ASP A 152 8.01 12.36 -0.32
C ASP A 152 9.11 12.04 -1.34
N PHE A 153 9.97 13.02 -1.67
CA PHE A 153 11.11 12.77 -2.55
C PHE A 153 12.14 11.83 -1.93
N PHE A 154 12.38 11.93 -0.62
CA PHE A 154 13.26 11.00 0.09
C PHE A 154 12.69 9.58 0.06
N LEU A 155 11.41 9.39 0.42
CA LEU A 155 10.73 8.10 0.37
C LEU A 155 10.68 7.54 -1.05
N SER A 156 10.37 8.37 -2.05
CA SER A 156 10.32 7.96 -3.45
C SER A 156 11.69 7.52 -3.98
N ALA A 157 12.78 8.21 -3.63
CA ALA A 157 14.13 7.83 -4.07
C ALA A 157 14.58 6.49 -3.48
N ASN A 158 14.31 6.26 -2.19
CA ASN A 158 14.60 4.99 -1.53
C ASN A 158 13.69 3.88 -2.05
N GLY A 159 12.39 4.14 -2.22
CA GLY A 159 11.43 3.21 -2.80
C GLY A 159 11.79 2.80 -4.23
N TRP A 160 12.26 3.74 -5.05
CA TRP A 160 12.76 3.45 -6.39
C TRP A 160 13.99 2.54 -6.38
N THR A 161 14.92 2.78 -5.46
CA THR A 161 16.11 1.94 -5.30
C THR A 161 15.72 0.52 -4.91
N LEU A 162 14.82 0.38 -3.94
CA LEU A 162 14.29 -0.92 -3.51
C LEU A 162 13.50 -1.63 -4.61
N TRP A 163 12.68 -0.90 -5.37
CA TRP A 163 11.94 -1.44 -6.51
C TRP A 163 12.86 -2.05 -7.57
N ASN A 164 14.00 -1.40 -7.84
CA ASN A 164 14.99 -1.95 -8.77
C ASN A 164 15.60 -3.25 -8.27
N VAL A 165 15.81 -3.41 -6.96
CA VAL A 165 16.22 -4.70 -6.38
C VAL A 165 15.08 -5.70 -6.53
N TYR A 166 13.86 -5.32 -6.17
CA TYR A 166 12.65 -6.14 -6.31
C TYR A 166 12.38 -6.63 -7.74
N ARG A 167 12.86 -5.91 -8.77
CA ARG A 167 12.75 -6.31 -10.18
C ARG A 167 13.97 -7.05 -10.75
N ARG A 168 15.04 -7.22 -9.97
CA ARG A 168 16.24 -7.99 -10.36
C ARG A 168 16.22 -9.38 -9.76
N VAL A 169 15.89 -10.36 -10.59
CA VAL A 169 15.91 -11.78 -10.18
C VAL A 169 17.35 -12.26 -10.01
N PRO A 170 17.73 -12.87 -8.87
CA PRO A 170 19.06 -13.48 -8.70
C PRO A 170 19.31 -14.62 -9.70
N GLU A 171 20.54 -14.74 -10.20
CA GLU A 171 20.89 -15.74 -11.23
C GLU A 171 20.74 -17.20 -10.76
N ASN A 172 20.90 -17.46 -9.47
CA ASN A 172 20.79 -18.78 -8.84
C ASN A 172 19.38 -19.12 -8.33
N ALA A 173 18.36 -18.36 -8.77
CA ALA A 173 17.00 -18.56 -8.31
C ALA A 173 16.41 -19.89 -8.80
N LEU A 174 15.74 -20.61 -7.90
CA LEU A 174 14.86 -21.73 -8.25
C LEU A 174 13.69 -21.17 -9.06
N GLU A 175 13.58 -21.59 -10.32
CA GLU A 175 12.45 -21.23 -11.17
C GLU A 175 11.28 -22.20 -10.96
N VAL A 176 10.09 -21.65 -10.69
CA VAL A 176 8.83 -22.39 -10.62
C VAL A 176 7.83 -21.71 -11.56
N LYS A 177 7.23 -22.48 -12.47
CA LYS A 177 6.17 -21.97 -13.33
C LYS A 177 4.85 -22.03 -12.57
N VAL A 178 4.05 -20.98 -12.68
CA VAL A 178 2.75 -20.90 -12.01
C VAL A 178 1.67 -20.67 -13.04
N LEU A 179 0.63 -21.50 -12.99
CA LEU A 179 -0.57 -21.34 -13.79
C LEU A 179 -1.75 -21.06 -12.88
N ALA A 180 -2.37 -19.90 -13.06
CA ALA A 180 -3.58 -19.50 -12.37
C ALA A 180 -4.83 -19.88 -13.17
N ARG A 181 -5.84 -20.39 -12.49
CA ARG A 181 -7.17 -20.70 -13.03
C ARG A 181 -8.23 -20.33 -12.00
N GLN A 182 -9.48 -20.14 -12.41
CA GLN A 182 -10.63 -20.08 -11.53
C GLN A 182 -10.89 -21.47 -10.93
N TRP A 183 -10.68 -21.73 -9.64
CA TRP A 183 -10.08 -20.90 -8.58
C TRP A 183 -9.00 -21.74 -7.88
N GLN A 184 -7.87 -21.93 -8.57
CA GLN A 184 -6.77 -22.78 -8.14
C GLN A 184 -5.43 -22.30 -8.71
N TRP A 185 -4.35 -22.72 -8.07
CA TRP A 185 -2.97 -22.48 -8.49
C TRP A 185 -2.31 -23.81 -8.81
N GLU A 186 -1.56 -23.88 -9.91
CA GLU A 186 -0.70 -25.01 -10.25
C GLU A 186 0.75 -24.53 -10.27
N PHE A 187 1.63 -25.24 -9.54
CA PHE A 187 3.06 -24.99 -9.48
C PHE A 187 3.80 -26.10 -10.23
N ASP A 188 4.52 -25.75 -11.28
CA ASP A 188 5.28 -26.67 -12.14
C ASP A 188 6.78 -26.41 -11.97
N TYR A 189 7.48 -27.42 -11.45
CA TYR A 189 8.92 -27.43 -11.17
C TYR A 189 9.73 -28.05 -12.32
N GLY A 190 9.08 -28.41 -13.42
CA GLY A 190 9.64 -29.20 -14.51
C GLY A 190 9.78 -30.69 -14.16
N GLN A 191 10.22 -31.47 -15.16
CA GLN A 191 10.44 -32.92 -15.01
C GLN A 191 9.20 -33.69 -14.51
N GLY A 192 8.01 -33.22 -14.86
CA GLY A 192 6.73 -33.80 -14.45
C GLY A 192 6.25 -33.43 -13.05
N VAL A 193 7.04 -32.72 -12.25
CA VAL A 193 6.66 -32.36 -10.88
C VAL A 193 5.71 -31.16 -10.89
N LYS A 194 4.44 -31.42 -10.63
CA LYS A 194 3.37 -30.41 -10.53
C LYS A 194 2.58 -30.58 -9.24
N THR A 195 2.30 -29.48 -8.56
CA THR A 195 1.56 -29.47 -7.27
C THR A 195 0.59 -28.30 -7.15
N ASP A 196 -0.31 -28.39 -6.18
CA ASP A 196 -1.21 -27.30 -5.73
C ASP A 196 -0.62 -26.47 -4.58
N THR A 197 0.52 -26.92 -4.05
CA THR A 197 1.24 -26.34 -2.92
C THR A 197 2.63 -25.91 -3.38
N LEU A 198 3.03 -24.68 -3.08
CA LEU A 198 4.36 -24.16 -3.39
C LEU A 198 5.35 -24.60 -2.30
N VAL A 199 6.12 -25.65 -2.55
CA VAL A 199 7.24 -26.09 -1.71
C VAL A 199 8.53 -25.43 -2.19
N VAL A 200 9.29 -24.78 -1.29
CA VAL A 200 10.53 -24.06 -1.63
C VAL A 200 11.62 -24.29 -0.57
N PRO A 201 12.89 -24.34 -0.97
CA PRO A 201 14.00 -24.50 -0.03
C PRO A 201 14.32 -23.18 0.69
N GLN A 202 14.54 -23.25 2.00
CA GLN A 202 15.03 -22.13 2.81
C GLN A 202 16.39 -21.63 2.29
N GLY A 203 16.58 -20.32 2.27
CA GLY A 203 17.87 -19.70 1.97
C GLY A 203 18.29 -19.76 0.51
N GLN A 204 17.40 -20.12 -0.41
CA GLN A 204 17.64 -20.07 -1.85
C GLN A 204 16.62 -19.13 -2.50
N PRO A 205 17.05 -18.19 -3.36
CA PRO A 205 16.11 -17.32 -4.07
C PRO A 205 15.14 -18.15 -4.93
N VAL A 206 13.89 -17.73 -5.00
CA VAL A 206 12.84 -18.38 -5.80
C VAL A 206 12.27 -17.36 -6.74
N VAL A 207 12.12 -17.71 -8.01
CA VAL A 207 11.39 -16.93 -9.01
C VAL A 207 10.19 -17.71 -9.51
N LEU A 208 9.02 -17.11 -9.36
CA LEU A 208 7.77 -17.59 -9.92
C LEU A 208 7.59 -16.94 -11.28
N ARG A 209 7.46 -17.75 -12.33
CA ARG A 209 7.07 -17.29 -13.68
C ARG A 209 5.61 -17.65 -13.90
N MET A 210 4.77 -16.65 -13.98
CA MET A 210 3.33 -16.82 -13.76
C MET A 210 2.55 -16.40 -14.99
N THR A 211 1.51 -17.16 -15.32
CA THR A 211 0.49 -16.78 -16.30
C THR A 211 -0.87 -17.32 -15.87
N ALA A 212 -1.93 -16.83 -16.48
CA ALA A 212 -3.29 -17.30 -16.21
C ALA A 212 -3.89 -17.93 -17.46
N GLU A 213 -4.75 -18.94 -17.26
CA GLU A 213 -5.47 -19.59 -18.35
C GLU A 213 -6.75 -18.83 -18.74
N ASP A 214 -7.36 -18.12 -17.79
CA ASP A 214 -8.70 -17.54 -17.94
C ASP A 214 -8.75 -16.01 -17.77
N VAL A 215 -8.79 -15.53 -16.53
CA VAL A 215 -8.93 -14.12 -16.15
C VAL A 215 -7.68 -13.63 -15.43
N ILE A 216 -7.64 -12.35 -15.09
CA ILE A 216 -6.56 -11.80 -14.28
C ILE A 216 -6.72 -12.29 -12.85
N HIS A 217 -5.61 -12.75 -12.27
CA HIS A 217 -5.44 -13.05 -10.85
C HIS A 217 -4.30 -12.18 -10.30
N SER A 218 -4.02 -12.24 -9.00
CA SER A 218 -2.81 -11.62 -8.45
C SER A 218 -2.29 -12.46 -7.31
N TYR A 219 -1.07 -12.96 -7.46
CA TYR A 219 -0.46 -13.87 -6.50
C TYR A 219 0.25 -13.05 -5.43
N PHE A 220 -0.26 -13.13 -4.19
CA PHE A 220 0.30 -12.41 -3.04
C PHE A 220 0.76 -13.38 -1.97
N ILE A 221 2.00 -13.25 -1.51
CA ILE A 221 2.48 -13.91 -0.29
C ILE A 221 2.73 -12.84 0.78
N PRO A 222 1.78 -12.61 1.71
CA PRO A 222 1.89 -11.53 2.70
C PRO A 222 3.17 -11.60 3.53
N HIS A 223 3.56 -12.81 3.95
CA HIS A 223 4.76 -13.02 4.77
C HIS A 223 6.03 -12.45 4.09
N PHE A 224 6.15 -12.60 2.77
CA PHE A 224 7.30 -12.13 2.01
C PHE A 224 7.11 -10.73 1.40
N ARG A 225 5.94 -10.09 1.58
CA ARG A 225 5.62 -8.75 1.03
C ARG A 225 5.81 -8.68 -0.49
N VAL A 226 5.46 -9.77 -1.17
CA VAL A 226 5.63 -9.92 -2.61
C VAL A 226 4.28 -10.15 -3.26
N LYS A 227 3.93 -9.30 -4.23
CA LYS A 227 2.69 -9.38 -5.01
C LYS A 227 2.99 -9.07 -6.47
N GLU A 228 2.45 -9.87 -7.37
CA GLU A 228 2.43 -9.54 -8.80
C GLU A 228 1.14 -10.09 -9.41
N ASP A 229 0.56 -9.30 -10.30
CA ASP A 229 -0.62 -9.71 -11.05
C ASP A 229 -0.26 -10.84 -12.03
N VAL A 230 -1.16 -11.79 -12.21
CA VAL A 230 -1.01 -12.97 -13.06
C VAL A 230 -2.02 -12.87 -14.18
N MET A 231 -1.55 -12.76 -15.41
CA MET A 231 -2.36 -12.31 -16.54
C MET A 231 -2.39 -13.36 -17.66
N PRO A 232 -3.53 -13.54 -18.34
CA PRO A 232 -3.59 -14.31 -19.58
C PRO A 232 -2.75 -13.66 -20.69
N GLY A 233 -2.12 -14.48 -21.53
CA GLY A 233 -1.40 -14.01 -22.72
C GLY A 233 -0.03 -13.35 -22.47
N ARG A 234 0.44 -13.30 -21.22
CA ARG A 234 1.82 -12.88 -20.89
C ARG A 234 2.36 -13.59 -19.67
N ILE A 235 3.68 -13.70 -19.60
CA ILE A 235 4.38 -14.19 -18.41
C ILE A 235 4.74 -12.98 -17.54
N THR A 236 4.21 -12.97 -16.32
CA THR A 236 4.70 -12.08 -15.25
C THR A 236 5.67 -12.85 -14.36
N PHE A 237 6.40 -12.13 -13.52
CA PHE A 237 7.33 -12.77 -12.60
C PHE A 237 7.33 -12.08 -11.24
N LEU A 238 7.59 -12.89 -10.23
CA LEU A 238 7.74 -12.47 -8.85
C LEU A 238 8.86 -13.29 -8.24
N TRP A 239 9.76 -12.66 -7.52
CA TRP A 239 10.82 -13.38 -6.81
C TRP A 239 10.85 -13.00 -5.34
N PHE A 240 11.32 -13.93 -4.52
CA PHE A 240 11.49 -13.75 -3.09
C PHE A 240 12.57 -14.69 -2.55
N MET A 241 12.99 -14.45 -1.31
CA MET A 241 13.98 -15.25 -0.61
C MET A 241 13.36 -15.78 0.70
N PRO A 242 13.01 -17.07 0.78
CA PRO A 242 12.43 -17.65 1.97
C PRO A 242 13.51 -17.83 3.06
N LYS A 243 13.45 -17.03 4.13
CA LYS A 243 14.39 -17.08 5.25
C LYS A 243 13.94 -18.00 6.38
N ASP A 244 12.66 -18.02 6.68
CA ASP A 244 12.10 -18.71 7.84
C ASP A 244 11.37 -19.99 7.41
N LEU A 245 11.63 -21.09 8.12
CA LEU A 245 10.94 -22.36 7.91
C LEU A 245 9.48 -22.25 8.35
N GLY A 246 8.58 -22.91 7.63
CA GLY A 246 7.17 -22.93 8.00
C GLY A 246 6.23 -23.12 6.81
N THR A 247 4.93 -23.10 7.11
CA THR A 247 3.88 -23.04 6.09
C THR A 247 3.21 -21.67 6.16
N TYR A 248 3.19 -20.98 5.03
CA TYR A 248 2.56 -19.68 4.84
C TYR A 248 1.42 -19.80 3.85
N VAL A 249 0.56 -18.79 3.81
CA VAL A 249 -0.57 -18.75 2.88
C VAL A 249 -0.30 -17.70 1.81
N SER A 250 -0.53 -18.07 0.56
CA SER A 250 -0.70 -17.14 -0.54
C SER A 250 -2.19 -16.91 -0.81
N VAL A 251 -2.55 -15.71 -1.25
CA VAL A 251 -3.93 -15.32 -1.53
C VAL A 251 -4.05 -14.63 -2.88
N CYS A 252 -5.19 -14.83 -3.55
CA CYS A 252 -5.52 -14.06 -4.74
C CYS A 252 -5.92 -12.63 -4.33
N THR A 253 -5.34 -11.63 -4.99
CA THR A 253 -5.54 -10.20 -4.67
C THR A 253 -6.05 -9.37 -5.85
N GLU A 254 -6.53 -10.03 -6.90
CA GLU A 254 -7.24 -9.41 -8.02
C GLU A 254 -8.57 -10.14 -8.19
N PHE A 255 -9.68 -9.39 -8.26
CA PHE A 255 -11.00 -10.00 -8.28
C PHE A 255 -11.20 -10.85 -9.54
N CYS A 256 -11.22 -12.18 -9.36
CA CYS A 256 -11.23 -13.15 -10.46
C CYS A 256 -12.53 -13.97 -10.52
N GLY A 257 -13.63 -13.47 -9.96
CA GLY A 257 -14.95 -14.12 -10.00
C GLY A 257 -15.45 -14.64 -8.64
N THR A 258 -16.51 -15.45 -8.67
CA THR A 258 -17.27 -15.83 -7.45
C THR A 258 -16.49 -16.64 -6.43
N GLY A 259 -15.46 -17.38 -6.84
CA GLY A 259 -14.58 -18.12 -5.95
C GLY A 259 -13.30 -17.36 -5.57
N HIS A 260 -13.21 -16.05 -5.83
CA HIS A 260 -12.01 -15.24 -5.58
C HIS A 260 -11.43 -15.41 -4.16
N SER A 261 -12.28 -15.47 -3.13
CA SER A 261 -11.84 -15.66 -1.74
C SER A 261 -11.46 -17.12 -1.39
N ASN A 262 -11.79 -18.08 -2.26
CA ASN A 262 -11.67 -19.52 -2.02
C ASN A 262 -10.54 -20.17 -2.83
N MET A 263 -9.52 -19.40 -3.20
CA MET A 263 -8.29 -19.89 -3.84
C MET A 263 -6.99 -19.51 -3.14
N PRO A 264 -6.88 -19.70 -1.81
CA PRO A 264 -5.57 -19.67 -1.18
C PRO A 264 -4.73 -20.85 -1.68
N ALA A 265 -3.39 -20.71 -1.62
CA ALA A 265 -2.47 -21.83 -1.76
C ALA A 265 -1.41 -21.79 -0.67
N ASP A 266 -1.02 -22.97 -0.19
CA ASP A 266 0.04 -23.10 0.81
C ASP A 266 1.42 -22.87 0.18
N VAL A 267 2.28 -22.18 0.94
CA VAL A 267 3.69 -21.96 0.64
C VAL A 267 4.52 -22.59 1.75
N LYS A 268 5.14 -23.74 1.47
CA LYS A 268 5.94 -24.51 2.43
C LYS A 268 7.42 -24.20 2.23
N VAL A 269 8.03 -23.56 3.23
CA VAL A 269 9.48 -23.36 3.29
C VAL A 269 10.09 -24.50 4.10
N VAL A 270 10.90 -25.31 3.43
CA VAL A 270 11.50 -26.51 4.01
C VAL A 270 13.04 -26.44 3.97
N PRO A 271 13.76 -27.21 4.81
CA PRO A 271 15.21 -27.31 4.70
C PRO A 271 15.64 -27.80 3.30
N PRO A 272 16.79 -27.34 2.77
CA PRO A 272 17.23 -27.73 1.43
C PRO A 272 17.30 -29.25 1.19
N ALA A 273 17.73 -30.03 2.18
CA ALA A 273 17.77 -31.49 2.08
C ALA A 273 16.38 -32.13 1.96
N GLU A 274 15.39 -31.57 2.67
CA GLU A 274 13.99 -32.01 2.59
C GLU A 274 13.40 -31.66 1.23
N PHE A 275 13.68 -30.46 0.70
CA PHE A 275 13.27 -30.07 -0.65
C PHE A 275 13.79 -31.04 -1.71
N GLN A 276 15.07 -31.42 -1.65
CA GLN A 276 15.65 -32.38 -2.62
C GLN A 276 14.97 -33.75 -2.54
N THR A 277 14.68 -34.22 -1.31
CA THR A 277 13.99 -35.49 -1.07
C THR A 277 12.55 -35.45 -1.61
N TRP A 278 11.83 -34.37 -1.31
CA TRP A 278 10.49 -34.11 -1.83
C TRP A 278 10.47 -34.05 -3.36
N PHE A 279 11.40 -33.33 -3.98
CA PHE A 279 11.45 -33.17 -5.43
C PHE A 279 11.76 -34.51 -6.13
N ALA A 280 12.72 -35.28 -5.61
CA ALA A 280 13.04 -36.61 -6.14
C ALA A 280 11.85 -37.58 -6.05
N SER A 281 11.13 -37.56 -4.93
CA SER A 281 9.98 -38.43 -4.70
C SER A 281 8.82 -38.13 -5.65
N ASN A 282 8.50 -36.84 -5.85
CA ASN A 282 7.44 -36.44 -6.78
C ASN A 282 7.80 -36.68 -8.25
N ARG A 283 9.10 -36.58 -8.59
CA ARG A 283 9.57 -36.93 -9.93
C ARG A 283 9.40 -38.42 -10.22
N GLN A 284 9.75 -39.29 -9.26
CA GLN A 284 9.57 -40.74 -9.41
C GLN A 284 8.10 -41.14 -9.53
N ALA A 285 7.22 -40.50 -8.75
CA ALA A 285 5.78 -40.74 -8.84
C ALA A 285 5.19 -40.40 -10.21
N THR A 286 5.85 -39.50 -10.97
CA THR A 286 5.41 -39.07 -12.31
C THR A 286 6.14 -39.84 -13.44
N ALA A 287 7.14 -40.67 -13.12
CA ALA A 287 7.82 -41.47 -14.13
C ALA A 287 6.86 -42.53 -14.70
N PRO A 288 6.83 -42.75 -16.03
CA PRO A 288 6.07 -43.84 -16.62
C PRO A 288 6.48 -45.16 -15.96
N ALA A 289 5.50 -45.99 -15.58
CA ALA A 289 5.80 -47.35 -15.13
C ALA A 289 6.67 -48.04 -16.19
N PRO A 290 7.72 -48.81 -15.80
CA PRO A 290 8.51 -49.54 -16.77
C PRO A 290 7.56 -50.38 -17.62
N ALA A 291 7.69 -50.25 -18.95
CA ALA A 291 6.85 -50.96 -19.90
C ALA A 291 6.87 -52.45 -19.52
N ALA A 292 5.69 -53.01 -19.25
CA ALA A 292 5.57 -54.44 -19.02
C ALA A 292 6.16 -55.16 -20.24
N GLU A 293 7.19 -55.96 -19.99
CA GLU A 293 7.84 -56.77 -21.02
C GLU A 293 6.75 -57.63 -21.69
N PRO A 294 6.60 -57.59 -23.02
CA PRO A 294 5.57 -58.37 -23.68
C PRO A 294 5.80 -59.85 -23.36
N ALA A 295 4.80 -60.47 -22.75
CA ALA A 295 4.82 -61.90 -22.47
C ALA A 295 5.15 -62.66 -23.76
N VAL A 296 6.26 -63.40 -23.74
CA VAL A 296 6.67 -64.26 -24.85
C VAL A 296 5.56 -65.28 -25.06
N ALA A 297 4.82 -65.13 -26.16
CA ALA A 297 3.84 -66.11 -26.57
C ALA A 297 4.56 -67.44 -26.88
N GLU A 298 4.22 -68.47 -26.12
CA GLU A 298 4.67 -69.84 -26.35
C GLU A 298 4.22 -70.30 -27.76
N PRO A 299 5.10 -70.88 -28.58
CA PRO A 299 4.75 -71.21 -29.95
C PRO A 299 3.70 -72.33 -29.98
N ALA A 300 2.59 -72.06 -30.65
CA ALA A 300 1.52 -73.03 -30.87
C ALA A 300 2.06 -74.28 -31.60
N ALA A 301 1.85 -75.45 -30.98
CA ALA A 301 2.20 -76.74 -31.56
C ALA A 301 1.47 -76.95 -32.91
N ALA A 302 2.24 -77.32 -33.93
CA ALA A 302 1.72 -77.63 -35.27
C ALA A 302 0.83 -78.89 -35.25
N PRO A 303 -0.32 -78.90 -35.95
CA PRO A 303 -1.14 -80.10 -36.06
C PRO A 303 -0.47 -81.13 -36.96
N ALA A 304 -0.40 -82.37 -36.46
CA ALA A 304 0.08 -83.54 -37.20
C ALA A 304 -0.77 -83.77 -38.46
N GLY A 305 -0.10 -84.02 -39.59
CA GLY A 305 -0.73 -84.27 -40.88
C GLY A 305 -1.50 -85.58 -40.93
N ASN A 306 -2.61 -85.58 -41.68
CA ASN A 306 -3.29 -86.80 -42.10
C ASN A 306 -2.78 -87.21 -43.48
N ALA A 307 -2.20 -88.41 -43.54
CA ALA A 307 -1.90 -89.12 -44.77
C ALA A 307 -3.18 -89.77 -45.33
N SER A 308 -3.42 -89.60 -46.63
CA SER A 308 -4.22 -90.49 -47.49
C SER A 308 -3.76 -90.28 -48.93
#